data_AF-A0A535FJ06-F1
#
_entry.id   AF-A0A535FJ06-F1
#
_cell.length_a   1.000
_cell.length_b   1.000
_cell.length_c   1.000
_cell.angle_alpha   90.00
_cell.angle_beta   90.00
_cell.angle_gamma   90.00
#
_symmetry.space_group_name_H-M   'P 1'
#
loop_
_entity.id
_entity.type
_entity.pdbx_description
1 polymer ?
#
loop_
_entity_poly.entity_id
_entity_poly.type
_entity_poly.pdbx_seq_one_letter_code
_entity_poly.pdbx_strand_id
1 'polypeptide(L)'
;TIQMHLKRYYMKNYIDPAGFDTTEKSFDRCYAGTIGRQFAEGFITGDAITAGNIYLQVVAETAFTNTLFVAMPSEAAANGDYLLPTVFLSVQADESRHISNGYATLLMALADPDNQLLLERDLQYAFWNNHALVDAAIGTFVEYGTKDRRKERDSYAQMWRRWIYDDYYRSYLMPLEKYGLKIHHEDIEEAWNRIANKGYVHKTAQFFATGWFANFWRIDPLTEEDFEWFEFKYPGWYNEYGKWWEHYAKLSKPNGHKPIAFEDVGYVYPHRCWTCLVPCMIREDTIMDTVDGQVRTYCSKTCHWTDKEVFRPTYQGRPTPAMGKLVGKREWETCYHGWELTDVMKDQGFVRPDGKTLIPQPHVIFDDKYMWTLDHLKGIEFQSPNVLLNQMTPEQRDAWLVEYKKGFTIK
;
A
#
# COMPACT_ATOMS: atom_id res chain seq x y z
N THR A 1 -20.68 -6.53 -9.04
CA THR A 1 -20.12 -7.60 -8.18
C THR A 1 -20.75 -7.54 -6.80
N ILE A 2 -20.64 -8.59 -5.98
CA ILE A 2 -21.22 -8.62 -4.61
C ILE A 2 -20.64 -7.51 -3.70
N GLN A 3 -19.37 -7.15 -3.89
CA GLN A 3 -18.74 -6.03 -3.20
C GLN A 3 -19.36 -4.67 -3.57
N MET A 4 -19.81 -4.47 -4.82
CA MET A 4 -20.54 -3.24 -5.19
C MET A 4 -21.91 -3.15 -4.49
N HIS A 5 -22.57 -4.28 -4.29
CA HIS A 5 -23.80 -4.31 -3.51
C HIS A 5 -23.56 -3.92 -2.05
N LEU A 6 -22.46 -4.40 -1.45
CA LEU A 6 -22.04 -3.99 -0.12
C LEU A 6 -21.79 -2.48 -0.03
N LYS A 7 -21.00 -1.91 -0.94
CA LYS A 7 -20.75 -0.46 -1.00
C LYS A 7 -22.05 0.33 -1.13
N ARG A 8 -22.96 -0.10 -2.00
CA ARG A 8 -24.29 0.51 -2.16
C ARG A 8 -25.12 0.44 -0.88
N TYR A 9 -24.97 -0.62 -0.09
CA TYR A 9 -25.63 -0.74 1.21
C TYR A 9 -25.06 0.27 2.20
N TYR A 10 -23.73 0.40 2.33
CA TYR A 10 -23.12 1.42 3.19
C TYR A 10 -23.52 2.83 2.77
N MET A 11 -23.49 3.15 1.48
CA MET A 11 -23.94 4.44 0.95
C MET A 11 -25.39 4.79 1.37
N LYS A 12 -26.25 3.80 1.59
CA LYS A 12 -27.65 4.03 2.00
C LYS A 12 -27.87 4.07 3.51
N ASN A 13 -27.04 3.37 4.28
CA ASN A 13 -27.34 3.04 5.68
C ASN A 13 -26.24 3.43 6.67
N TYR A 14 -25.02 3.70 6.20
CA TYR A 14 -23.95 4.20 7.05
C TYR A 14 -24.11 5.70 7.28
N ILE A 15 -23.65 6.17 8.44
CA ILE A 15 -23.81 7.58 8.85
C ILE A 15 -23.08 8.56 7.92
N ASP A 16 -22.01 8.11 7.25
CA ASP A 16 -21.26 8.91 6.28
C ASP A 16 -21.26 8.29 4.88
N PRO A 17 -22.20 8.64 4.00
CA PRO A 17 -22.26 8.06 2.65
C PRO A 17 -21.15 8.58 1.72
N ALA A 18 -20.47 9.69 2.08
CA ALA A 18 -19.47 10.31 1.24
C ALA A 18 -18.22 9.41 1.13
N GLY A 19 -17.75 9.21 -0.10
CA GLY A 19 -16.66 8.29 -0.42
C GLY A 19 -17.18 6.94 -0.88
N PHE A 20 -18.23 6.39 -0.26
CA PHE A 20 -18.91 5.19 -0.77
C PHE A 20 -19.62 5.46 -2.10
N ASP A 21 -20.28 6.61 -2.21
CA ASP A 21 -20.99 7.09 -3.40
C ASP A 21 -20.10 7.31 -4.63
N THR A 22 -18.81 7.61 -4.40
CA THR A 22 -17.83 7.94 -5.43
C THR A 22 -16.71 6.91 -5.59
N THR A 23 -16.74 5.81 -4.83
CA THR A 23 -15.60 4.89 -4.65
C THR A 23 -14.86 4.54 -5.93
N GLU A 24 -15.57 4.15 -6.99
CA GLU A 24 -14.94 3.71 -8.25
C GLU A 24 -14.17 4.85 -8.94
N LYS A 25 -14.74 6.06 -8.95
CA LYS A 25 -14.09 7.26 -9.48
C LYS A 25 -12.94 7.70 -8.57
N SER A 26 -13.14 7.62 -7.26
CA SER A 26 -12.18 8.05 -6.25
C SER A 26 -10.96 7.11 -6.18
N PHE A 27 -11.13 5.82 -6.48
CA PHE A 27 -10.04 4.84 -6.54
C PHE A 27 -9.01 5.18 -7.62
N ASP A 28 -9.43 5.73 -8.77
CA ASP A 28 -8.49 6.20 -9.79
C ASP A 28 -7.75 7.48 -9.39
N ARG A 29 -8.38 8.32 -8.55
CA ARG A 29 -7.95 9.69 -8.28
C ARG A 29 -7.24 9.88 -6.94
N CYS A 30 -7.32 8.91 -6.04
CA CYS A 30 -6.65 8.92 -4.75
C CYS A 30 -5.21 8.42 -4.88
N TYR A 31 -4.29 9.04 -4.13
CA TYR A 31 -2.88 8.65 -4.08
C TYR A 31 -2.62 7.26 -3.47
N ALA A 32 -3.54 6.71 -2.67
CA ALA A 32 -3.50 5.30 -2.27
C ALA A 32 -4.08 4.39 -3.37
N GLY A 33 -4.98 4.94 -4.19
CA GLY A 33 -5.56 4.25 -5.34
C GLY A 33 -4.55 3.92 -6.43
N THR A 34 -3.45 4.68 -6.55
CA THR A 34 -2.34 4.31 -7.43
C THR A 34 -1.65 3.01 -6.97
N ILE A 35 -1.49 2.80 -5.66
CA ILE A 35 -1.00 1.53 -5.09
C ILE A 35 -1.95 0.38 -5.47
N GLY A 36 -3.25 0.55 -5.24
CA GLY A 36 -4.25 -0.45 -5.57
C GLY A 36 -4.38 -0.74 -7.07
N ARG A 37 -4.19 0.27 -7.92
CA ARG A 37 -4.12 0.11 -9.38
C ARG A 37 -2.87 -0.67 -9.79
N GLN A 38 -1.69 -0.35 -9.24
CA GLN A 38 -0.47 -1.13 -9.51
C GLN A 38 -0.64 -2.61 -9.17
N PHE A 39 -1.32 -2.89 -8.06
CA PHE A 39 -1.69 -4.24 -7.67
C PHE A 39 -2.58 -4.93 -8.71
N ALA A 40 -3.67 -4.26 -9.12
CA ALA A 40 -4.61 -4.79 -10.09
C ALA A 40 -4.04 -4.93 -11.50
N GLU A 41 -3.18 -4.00 -11.94
CA GLU A 41 -2.51 -4.06 -13.24
C GLU A 41 -1.62 -5.30 -13.36
N GLY A 42 -0.99 -5.74 -12.25
CA GLY A 42 -0.22 -6.98 -12.20
C GLY A 42 -1.02 -8.25 -12.52
N PHE A 43 -2.35 -8.24 -12.33
CA PHE A 43 -3.22 -9.38 -12.64
C PHE A 43 -3.51 -9.56 -14.12
N ILE A 44 -3.42 -8.48 -14.90
CA ILE A 44 -3.91 -8.44 -16.29
C ILE A 44 -2.89 -7.90 -17.29
N THR A 45 -1.76 -7.39 -16.81
CA THR A 45 -0.71 -6.79 -17.64
C THR A 45 0.50 -7.70 -17.69
N GLY A 46 0.55 -8.51 -18.72
CA GLY A 46 1.61 -9.49 -18.95
C GLY A 46 1.08 -10.61 -19.85
N ASP A 47 1.90 -11.61 -20.15
CA ASP A 47 1.38 -12.86 -20.67
C ASP A 47 0.56 -13.60 -19.59
N ALA A 48 -0.24 -14.58 -20.02
CA ALA A 48 -1.18 -15.27 -19.15
C ALA A 48 -0.51 -16.03 -17.99
N ILE A 49 0.73 -16.50 -18.17
CA ILE A 49 1.48 -17.19 -17.11
C ILE A 49 1.96 -16.17 -16.09
N THR A 50 2.67 -15.12 -16.48
CA THR A 50 3.14 -14.11 -15.51
C THR A 50 1.97 -13.46 -14.75
N ALA A 51 0.98 -12.92 -15.47
CA ALA A 51 -0.04 -12.06 -14.86
C ALA A 51 -1.18 -12.86 -14.20
N GLY A 52 -1.86 -13.70 -14.99
CA GLY A 52 -3.04 -14.43 -14.54
C GLY A 52 -2.70 -15.62 -13.64
N ASN A 53 -1.58 -16.30 -13.89
CA ASN A 53 -1.19 -17.47 -13.11
C ASN A 53 -0.24 -17.13 -11.95
N ILE A 54 0.98 -16.70 -12.23
CA ILE A 54 2.02 -16.52 -11.20
C ILE A 54 1.67 -15.37 -10.26
N TYR A 55 1.39 -14.19 -10.82
CA TYR A 55 1.12 -13.01 -10.01
C TYR A 55 -0.21 -13.11 -9.26
N LEU A 56 -1.31 -13.39 -9.97
CA LEU A 56 -2.63 -13.48 -9.35
C LEU A 56 -2.81 -14.78 -8.56
N GLN A 57 -2.84 -15.95 -9.20
CA GLN A 57 -3.30 -17.17 -8.54
C GLN A 57 -2.27 -17.78 -7.58
N VAL A 58 -1.04 -17.95 -8.05
CA VAL A 58 0.04 -18.65 -7.31
C VAL A 58 0.59 -17.80 -6.17
N VAL A 59 0.54 -16.47 -6.28
CA VAL A 59 1.02 -15.56 -5.24
C VAL A 59 -0.11 -14.78 -4.57
N ALA A 60 -0.80 -13.88 -5.27
CA ALA A 60 -1.78 -12.99 -4.62
C ALA A 60 -2.89 -13.78 -3.92
N GLU A 61 -3.50 -14.73 -4.63
CA GLU A 61 -4.60 -15.53 -4.12
C GLU A 61 -4.13 -16.57 -3.11
N THR A 62 -3.07 -17.33 -3.42
CA THR A 62 -2.62 -18.40 -2.52
C THR A 62 -1.95 -17.86 -1.25
N ALA A 63 -1.17 -16.78 -1.33
CA ALA A 63 -0.47 -16.24 -0.16
C ALA A 63 -1.32 -15.22 0.60
N PHE A 64 -1.86 -14.23 -0.10
CA PHE A 64 -2.33 -13.00 0.56
C PHE A 64 -3.84 -12.93 0.78
N THR A 65 -4.67 -13.73 0.13
CA THR A 65 -6.16 -13.63 0.29
C THR A 65 -6.62 -13.79 1.73
N ASN A 66 -5.98 -14.62 2.55
CA ASN A 66 -6.34 -14.72 3.97
C ASN A 66 -6.22 -13.37 4.70
N THR A 67 -5.23 -12.54 4.36
CA THR A 67 -5.11 -11.19 4.93
C THR A 67 -6.28 -10.30 4.48
N LEU A 68 -6.74 -10.42 3.24
CA LEU A 68 -7.85 -9.60 2.73
C LEU A 68 -9.22 -10.10 3.22
N PHE A 69 -9.48 -11.38 3.11
CA PHE A 69 -10.81 -11.98 3.20
C PHE A 69 -11.05 -12.77 4.49
N VAL A 70 -10.06 -12.85 5.39
CA VAL A 70 -10.26 -13.38 6.75
C VAL A 70 -9.93 -12.33 7.81
N ALA A 71 -8.76 -11.67 7.74
CA ALA A 71 -8.41 -10.65 8.73
C ALA A 71 -9.32 -9.41 8.66
N MET A 72 -9.52 -8.79 7.48
CA MET A 72 -10.41 -7.61 7.41
C MET A 72 -11.85 -7.91 7.86
N PRO A 73 -12.49 -9.02 7.46
CA PRO A 73 -13.77 -9.44 8.04
C PRO A 73 -13.78 -9.62 9.54
N SER A 74 -12.72 -10.22 10.10
CA SER A 74 -12.62 -10.44 11.53
C SER A 74 -12.56 -9.11 12.30
N GLU A 75 -11.79 -8.14 11.79
CA GLU A 75 -11.76 -6.79 12.35
C GLU A 75 -13.09 -6.05 12.16
N ALA A 76 -13.74 -6.18 10.99
CA ALA A 76 -15.06 -5.60 10.77
C ALA A 76 -16.08 -6.09 11.80
N ALA A 77 -16.14 -7.41 12.02
CA ALA A 77 -17.03 -8.02 13.01
C ALA A 77 -16.71 -7.57 14.45
N ALA A 78 -15.42 -7.45 14.80
CA ALA A 78 -14.99 -6.96 16.11
C ALA A 78 -15.40 -5.50 16.37
N ASN A 79 -15.59 -4.71 15.31
CA ASN A 79 -16.06 -3.31 15.38
C ASN A 79 -17.57 -3.16 15.15
N GLY A 80 -18.33 -4.27 15.12
CA GLY A 80 -19.79 -4.26 14.98
C GLY A 80 -20.31 -4.20 13.54
N ASP A 81 -19.46 -4.37 12.54
CA ASP A 81 -19.86 -4.53 11.14
C ASP A 81 -19.98 -6.02 10.77
N TYR A 82 -21.22 -6.48 10.62
CA TYR A 82 -21.54 -7.86 10.23
C TYR A 82 -21.84 -8.01 8.73
N LEU A 83 -21.86 -6.91 7.97
CA LEU A 83 -22.16 -6.92 6.54
C LEU A 83 -20.92 -7.25 5.71
N LEU A 84 -19.78 -6.63 6.04
CA LEU A 84 -18.52 -6.94 5.39
C LEU A 84 -18.17 -8.44 5.53
N PRO A 85 -18.23 -9.05 6.73
CA PRO A 85 -17.99 -10.49 6.87
C PRO A 85 -18.94 -11.36 6.05
N THR A 86 -20.23 -11.02 6.02
CA THR A 86 -21.23 -11.78 5.24
C THR A 86 -20.85 -11.86 3.77
N VAL A 87 -20.37 -10.76 3.21
CA VAL A 87 -19.98 -10.69 1.80
C VAL A 87 -18.59 -11.29 1.56
N PHE A 88 -17.60 -10.92 2.36
CA PHE A 88 -16.20 -11.28 2.12
C PHE A 88 -15.92 -12.76 2.42
N LEU A 89 -16.56 -13.35 3.43
CA LEU A 89 -16.42 -14.79 3.70
C LEU A 89 -17.10 -15.64 2.61
N SER A 90 -18.14 -15.11 1.95
CA SER A 90 -18.72 -15.75 0.77
C SER A 90 -17.76 -15.72 -0.41
N VAL A 91 -17.00 -14.63 -0.61
CA VAL A 91 -15.96 -14.56 -1.64
C VAL A 91 -14.82 -15.53 -1.31
N GLN A 92 -14.39 -15.58 -0.04
CA GLN A 92 -13.31 -16.48 0.40
C GLN A 92 -13.58 -17.96 0.11
N ALA A 93 -14.86 -18.39 0.15
CA ALA A 93 -15.23 -19.76 -0.15
C ALA A 93 -14.90 -20.18 -1.60
N ASP A 94 -14.78 -19.22 -2.52
CA ASP A 94 -14.45 -19.46 -3.91
C ASP A 94 -12.94 -19.56 -4.17
N GLU A 95 -12.11 -18.96 -3.31
CA GLU A 95 -10.65 -18.83 -3.50
C GLU A 95 -9.93 -20.18 -3.62
N SER A 96 -10.40 -21.22 -2.92
CA SER A 96 -9.81 -22.57 -3.03
C SER A 96 -9.81 -23.12 -4.47
N ARG A 97 -10.81 -22.74 -5.28
CA ARG A 97 -10.88 -23.15 -6.69
C ARG A 97 -9.86 -22.39 -7.54
N HIS A 98 -9.62 -21.11 -7.24
CA HIS A 98 -8.65 -20.31 -7.98
C HIS A 98 -7.21 -20.71 -7.65
N ILE A 99 -6.93 -21.01 -6.37
CA ILE A 99 -5.65 -21.60 -5.92
C ILE A 99 -5.37 -22.91 -6.67
N SER A 100 -6.38 -23.75 -6.83
CA SER A 100 -6.27 -25.01 -7.58
C SER A 100 -5.95 -24.77 -9.06
N ASN A 101 -6.57 -23.77 -9.70
CA ASN A 101 -6.24 -23.37 -11.08
C ASN A 101 -4.79 -22.86 -11.19
N GLY A 102 -4.36 -22.07 -10.21
CA GLY A 102 -3.01 -21.56 -10.08
C GLY A 102 -1.97 -22.67 -10.10
N TYR A 103 -2.14 -23.63 -9.19
CA TYR A 103 -1.26 -24.77 -9.05
C TYR A 103 -1.24 -25.66 -10.29
N ALA A 104 -2.40 -25.99 -10.87
CA ALA A 104 -2.48 -26.83 -12.06
C ALA A 104 -1.78 -26.20 -13.27
N THR A 105 -1.96 -24.89 -13.48
CA THR A 105 -1.33 -24.16 -14.59
C THR A 105 0.18 -24.05 -14.40
N LEU A 106 0.65 -23.82 -13.16
CA LEU A 106 2.08 -23.82 -12.84
C LEU A 106 2.73 -25.17 -13.14
N LEU A 107 2.12 -26.29 -12.70
CA LEU A 107 2.64 -27.62 -12.99
C LEU A 107 2.68 -27.94 -14.49
N MET A 108 1.70 -27.46 -15.25
CA MET A 108 1.70 -27.59 -16.71
C MET A 108 2.85 -26.79 -17.33
N ALA A 109 3.09 -25.56 -16.87
CA ALA A 109 4.21 -24.74 -17.34
C ALA A 109 5.57 -25.38 -17.00
N LEU A 110 5.69 -26.04 -15.84
CA LEU A 110 6.89 -26.77 -15.40
C LEU A 110 7.17 -28.05 -16.19
N ALA A 111 6.19 -28.56 -16.95
CA ALA A 111 6.41 -29.73 -17.80
C ALA A 111 7.42 -29.47 -18.93
N ASP A 112 7.65 -28.21 -19.28
CA ASP A 112 8.71 -27.76 -20.19
C ASP A 112 9.86 -27.14 -19.37
N PRO A 113 11.03 -27.81 -19.29
CA PRO A 113 12.19 -27.32 -18.54
C PRO A 113 12.66 -25.94 -18.97
N ASP A 114 12.45 -25.56 -20.24
CA ASP A 114 12.88 -24.26 -20.73
C ASP A 114 12.18 -23.14 -19.97
N ASN A 115 10.98 -23.35 -19.40
CA ASN A 115 10.23 -22.33 -18.66
C ASN A 115 10.80 -21.94 -17.30
N GLN A 116 11.65 -22.80 -16.72
CA GLN A 116 12.12 -22.65 -15.34
C GLN A 116 12.67 -21.25 -15.04
N LEU A 117 13.55 -20.73 -15.89
CA LEU A 117 14.18 -19.41 -15.70
C LEU A 117 13.16 -18.26 -15.56
N LEU A 118 12.09 -18.27 -16.38
CA LEU A 118 11.09 -17.21 -16.35
C LEU A 118 10.10 -17.42 -15.20
N LEU A 119 9.79 -18.67 -14.84
CA LEU A 119 8.94 -18.97 -13.68
C LEU A 119 9.58 -18.53 -12.36
N GLU A 120 10.89 -18.77 -12.18
CA GLU A 120 11.64 -18.32 -11.00
C GLU A 120 11.63 -16.78 -10.90
N ARG A 121 11.89 -16.09 -12.02
CA ARG A 121 11.81 -14.63 -12.13
C ARG A 121 10.41 -14.13 -11.76
N ASP A 122 9.37 -14.75 -12.29
CA ASP A 122 7.99 -14.33 -12.09
C ASP A 122 7.54 -14.53 -10.65
N LEU A 123 7.93 -15.65 -10.01
CA LEU A 123 7.66 -15.92 -8.60
C LEU A 123 8.31 -14.86 -7.71
N GLN A 124 9.58 -14.52 -7.97
CA GLN A 124 10.29 -13.50 -7.21
C GLN A 124 9.62 -12.12 -7.35
N TYR A 125 9.34 -11.70 -8.59
CA TYR A 125 8.64 -10.44 -8.87
C TYR A 125 7.26 -10.40 -8.19
N ALA A 126 6.45 -11.44 -8.41
CA ALA A 126 5.09 -11.51 -7.92
C ALA A 126 5.05 -11.48 -6.40
N PHE A 127 5.85 -12.32 -5.73
CA PHE A 127 5.89 -12.33 -4.26
C PHE A 127 6.25 -10.95 -3.71
N TRP A 128 7.33 -10.34 -4.21
CA TRP A 128 7.80 -9.07 -3.66
C TRP A 128 6.82 -7.93 -3.90
N ASN A 129 6.20 -7.86 -5.09
CA ASN A 129 5.24 -6.82 -5.41
C ASN A 129 3.97 -6.98 -4.56
N ASN A 130 3.45 -8.20 -4.42
CA ASN A 130 2.32 -8.51 -3.54
C ASN A 130 2.61 -8.15 -2.08
N HIS A 131 3.76 -8.58 -1.54
CA HIS A 131 4.21 -8.17 -0.20
C HIS A 131 4.20 -6.65 -0.05
N ALA A 132 4.83 -5.93 -0.98
CA ALA A 132 4.91 -4.48 -0.87
C ALA A 132 3.51 -3.84 -0.84
N LEU A 133 2.63 -4.22 -1.76
CA LEU A 133 1.33 -3.59 -1.97
C LEU A 133 0.31 -3.98 -0.89
N VAL A 134 0.17 -5.29 -0.65
CA VAL A 134 -0.87 -5.84 0.24
C VAL A 134 -0.53 -5.54 1.69
N ASP A 135 0.72 -5.78 2.12
CA ASP A 135 1.09 -5.56 3.52
C ASP A 135 1.02 -4.08 3.91
N ALA A 136 1.31 -3.17 2.98
CA ALA A 136 1.14 -1.74 3.17
C ALA A 136 -0.34 -1.38 3.43
N ALA A 137 -1.26 -1.81 2.56
CA ALA A 137 -2.66 -1.47 2.67
C ALA A 137 -3.37 -2.23 3.81
N ILE A 138 -3.31 -3.55 3.77
CA ILE A 138 -4.08 -4.42 4.67
C ILE A 138 -3.54 -4.39 6.09
N GLY A 139 -2.22 -4.37 6.26
CA GLY A 139 -1.61 -4.18 7.58
C GLY A 139 -2.09 -2.88 8.23
N THR A 140 -2.18 -1.80 7.45
CA THR A 140 -2.71 -0.53 7.95
C THR A 140 -4.19 -0.66 8.34
N PHE A 141 -5.03 -1.26 7.48
CA PHE A 141 -6.46 -1.39 7.76
C PHE A 141 -6.74 -2.25 9.00
N VAL A 142 -6.03 -3.37 9.13
CA VAL A 142 -6.22 -4.33 10.24
C VAL A 142 -5.77 -3.74 11.58
N GLU A 143 -4.74 -2.89 11.63
CA GLU A 143 -4.25 -2.36 12.90
C GLU A 143 -4.76 -0.96 13.24
N TYR A 144 -4.85 -0.07 12.24
CA TYR A 144 -5.19 1.35 12.43
C TYR A 144 -6.63 1.70 12.05
N GLY A 145 -7.34 0.83 11.32
CA GLY A 145 -8.75 1.02 10.94
C GLY A 145 -9.78 0.48 11.95
N THR A 146 -9.31 -0.03 13.10
CA THR A 146 -10.09 -0.78 14.10
C THR A 146 -9.95 -0.11 15.47
N LYS A 147 -10.97 -0.28 16.32
CA LYS A 147 -10.97 0.11 17.74
C LYS A 147 -10.89 -1.09 18.68
N ASP A 148 -10.77 -2.32 18.16
CA ASP A 148 -10.58 -3.50 19.00
C ASP A 148 -9.15 -3.53 19.58
N ARG A 149 -9.01 -3.29 20.87
CA ARG A 149 -7.70 -3.28 21.58
C ARG A 149 -7.53 -4.43 22.57
N ARG A 150 -8.27 -5.53 22.38
CA ARG A 150 -8.03 -6.78 23.10
C ARG A 150 -6.57 -7.22 22.93
N LYS A 151 -5.90 -7.61 24.03
CA LYS A 151 -4.46 -7.95 24.01
C LYS A 151 -4.19 -9.30 23.35
N GLU A 152 -5.18 -10.20 23.40
CA GLU A 152 -5.13 -11.57 22.88
C GLU A 152 -5.37 -11.67 21.38
N ARG A 153 -5.89 -10.62 20.72
CA ARG A 153 -6.04 -10.62 19.25
C ARG A 153 -4.67 -10.68 18.58
N ASP A 154 -4.57 -11.29 17.40
CA ASP A 154 -3.32 -11.29 16.64
C ASP A 154 -2.97 -9.86 16.15
N SER A 155 -1.69 -9.50 16.17
CA SER A 155 -1.17 -8.36 15.40
C SER A 155 -1.00 -8.74 13.93
N TYR A 156 -0.86 -7.75 13.04
CA TYR A 156 -0.63 -8.04 11.62
C TYR A 156 0.64 -8.87 11.41
N ALA A 157 1.71 -8.60 12.16
CA ALA A 157 2.93 -9.40 12.10
C ALA A 157 2.69 -10.86 12.50
N GLN A 158 1.86 -11.13 13.52
CA GLN A 158 1.50 -12.49 13.91
C GLN A 158 0.67 -13.19 12.82
N MET A 159 -0.30 -12.49 12.22
CA MET A 159 -1.10 -13.00 11.10
C MET A 159 -0.22 -13.30 9.88
N TRP A 160 0.69 -12.39 9.53
CA TRP A 160 1.63 -12.55 8.42
C TRP A 160 2.53 -13.76 8.63
N ARG A 161 3.06 -13.93 9.84
CA ARG A 161 3.90 -15.09 10.18
C ARG A 161 3.13 -16.40 9.99
N ARG A 162 1.88 -16.46 10.43
CA ARG A 162 1.06 -17.67 10.24
C ARG A 162 0.79 -17.92 8.75
N TRP A 163 0.18 -16.96 8.07
CA TRP A 163 -0.39 -17.20 6.74
C TRP A 163 0.64 -17.11 5.61
N ILE A 164 1.53 -16.12 5.65
CA ILE A 164 2.52 -15.94 4.58
C ILE A 164 3.73 -16.83 4.81
N TYR A 165 4.23 -16.89 6.05
CA TYR A 165 5.43 -17.66 6.33
C TYR A 165 5.14 -19.16 6.49
N ASP A 166 4.26 -19.55 7.42
CA ASP A 166 4.03 -20.97 7.69
C ASP A 166 3.11 -21.66 6.65
N ASP A 167 1.98 -21.05 6.30
CA ASP A 167 1.03 -21.68 5.36
C ASP A 167 1.49 -21.56 3.90
N TYR A 168 1.82 -20.35 3.43
CA TYR A 168 2.24 -20.16 2.04
C TYR A 168 3.70 -20.58 1.80
N TYR A 169 4.66 -19.91 2.43
CA TYR A 169 6.07 -20.11 2.12
C TYR A 169 6.52 -21.55 2.42
N ARG A 170 6.32 -22.03 3.65
CA ARG A 170 6.82 -23.36 4.04
C ARG A 170 6.01 -24.51 3.45
N SER A 171 4.70 -24.36 3.35
CA SER A 171 3.82 -25.48 2.96
C SER A 171 3.45 -25.49 1.48
N TYR A 172 3.59 -24.37 0.76
CA TYR A 172 3.30 -24.28 -0.68
C TYR A 172 4.52 -23.94 -1.52
N LEU A 173 5.26 -22.86 -1.21
CA LEU A 173 6.36 -22.38 -2.05
C LEU A 173 7.61 -23.26 -1.97
N MET A 174 8.11 -23.56 -0.77
CA MET A 174 9.29 -24.42 -0.57
C MET A 174 9.16 -25.81 -1.23
N PRO A 175 8.00 -26.52 -1.16
CA PRO A 175 7.82 -27.77 -1.86
C PRO A 175 8.03 -27.71 -3.38
N LEU A 176 7.89 -26.54 -4.01
CA LEU A 176 8.10 -26.39 -5.45
C LEU A 176 9.55 -26.64 -5.87
N GLU A 177 10.51 -26.57 -4.94
CA GLU A 177 11.91 -26.93 -5.20
C GLU A 177 12.07 -28.40 -5.63
N LYS A 178 11.13 -29.27 -5.24
CA LYS A 178 11.10 -30.67 -5.69
C LYS A 178 10.79 -30.80 -7.18
N TYR A 179 10.20 -29.78 -7.79
CA TYR A 179 9.95 -29.69 -9.23
C TYR A 179 11.05 -28.91 -9.97
N GLY A 180 12.17 -28.63 -9.30
CA GLY A 180 13.36 -28.01 -9.90
C GLY A 180 13.45 -26.50 -9.75
N LEU A 181 12.38 -25.81 -9.34
CA LEU A 181 12.39 -24.35 -9.16
C LEU A 181 13.32 -23.91 -8.02
N LYS A 182 14.04 -22.81 -8.22
CA LYS A 182 14.78 -22.11 -7.18
C LYS A 182 13.92 -21.05 -6.50
N ILE A 183 13.66 -21.22 -5.20
CA ILE A 183 12.90 -20.25 -4.42
C ILE A 183 13.82 -19.17 -3.85
N HIS A 184 13.38 -17.92 -3.92
CA HIS A 184 14.08 -16.75 -3.37
C HIS A 184 13.78 -16.59 -1.86
N HIS A 185 14.29 -17.52 -1.05
CA HIS A 185 14.09 -17.54 0.40
C HIS A 185 14.47 -16.22 1.09
N GLU A 186 15.53 -15.57 0.61
CA GLU A 186 16.00 -14.28 1.13
C GLU A 186 14.97 -13.14 0.99
N ASP A 187 14.14 -13.16 -0.06
CA ASP A 187 13.11 -12.15 -0.26
C ASP A 187 11.93 -12.38 0.70
N ILE A 188 11.64 -13.64 1.08
CA ILE A 188 10.64 -13.95 2.12
C ILE A 188 11.12 -13.47 3.49
N GLU A 189 12.37 -13.76 3.85
CA GLU A 189 12.96 -13.32 5.12
C GLU A 189 13.05 -11.80 5.21
N GLU A 190 13.41 -11.13 4.11
CA GLU A 190 13.44 -9.68 4.08
C GLU A 190 12.02 -9.07 4.14
N ALA A 191 11.02 -9.67 3.49
CA ALA A 191 9.64 -9.25 3.63
C ALA A 191 9.17 -9.31 5.10
N TRP A 192 9.52 -10.38 5.81
CA TRP A 192 9.28 -10.51 7.25
C TRP A 192 10.03 -9.43 8.04
N ASN A 193 11.31 -9.23 7.75
CA ASN A 193 12.16 -8.23 8.40
C ASN A 193 11.59 -6.81 8.25
N ARG A 194 11.06 -6.48 7.07
CA ARG A 194 10.39 -5.19 6.82
C ARG A 194 9.21 -4.97 7.76
N ILE A 195 8.39 -6.00 7.97
CA ILE A 195 7.22 -5.94 8.85
C ILE A 195 7.64 -5.91 10.31
N ALA A 196 8.44 -6.88 10.75
CA ALA A 196 8.74 -7.11 12.15
C ALA A 196 9.73 -6.10 12.75
N ASN A 197 10.73 -5.67 11.96
CA ASN A 197 11.87 -4.91 12.49
C ASN A 197 12.03 -3.52 11.88
N LYS A 198 11.59 -3.30 10.63
CA LYS A 198 11.76 -1.99 9.95
C LYS A 198 10.50 -1.11 10.00
N GLY A 199 9.44 -1.58 10.63
CA GLY A 199 8.21 -0.83 10.88
C GLY A 199 7.37 -0.55 9.63
N TYR A 200 7.40 -1.45 8.64
CA TYR A 200 6.79 -1.22 7.33
C TYR A 200 5.32 -0.80 7.40
N VAL A 201 4.51 -1.53 8.17
CA VAL A 201 3.07 -1.24 8.35
C VAL A 201 2.87 0.10 9.07
N HIS A 202 3.61 0.36 10.14
CA HIS A 202 3.46 1.57 10.96
C HIS A 202 3.86 2.84 10.20
N LYS A 203 4.94 2.77 9.42
CA LYS A 203 5.36 3.87 8.53
C LYS A 203 4.35 4.10 7.41
N THR A 204 3.74 3.03 6.90
CA THR A 204 2.63 3.13 5.93
C THR A 204 1.41 3.84 6.53
N ALA A 205 1.05 3.50 7.77
CA ALA A 205 -0.05 4.16 8.46
C ALA A 205 0.22 5.66 8.66
N GLN A 206 1.43 6.05 9.06
CA GLN A 206 1.82 7.46 9.14
C GLN A 206 1.72 8.15 7.78
N PHE A 207 2.09 7.48 6.68
CA PHE A 207 1.96 8.05 5.34
C PHE A 207 0.49 8.28 4.94
N PHE A 208 -0.39 7.31 5.20
CA PHE A 208 -1.82 7.45 4.90
C PHE A 208 -2.50 8.52 5.76
N ALA A 209 -2.09 8.66 7.01
CA ALA A 209 -2.59 9.70 7.90
C ALA A 209 -1.98 11.08 7.58
N THR A 210 -0.70 11.16 7.21
CA THR A 210 -0.07 12.42 6.78
C THR A 210 -0.77 12.98 5.53
N GLY A 211 -0.99 12.14 4.54
CA GLY A 211 -1.66 12.49 3.29
C GLY A 211 -3.18 12.40 3.35
N TRP A 212 -3.80 12.50 4.54
CA TRP A 212 -5.24 12.28 4.71
C TRP A 212 -6.11 13.06 3.72
N PHE A 213 -5.71 14.28 3.36
CA PHE A 213 -6.43 15.15 2.43
C PHE A 213 -6.54 14.54 1.01
N ALA A 214 -5.63 13.62 0.65
CA ALA A 214 -5.64 12.94 -0.64
C ALA A 214 -6.37 11.58 -0.59
N ASN A 215 -6.96 11.20 0.55
CA ASN A 215 -7.85 10.05 0.69
C ASN A 215 -9.29 10.40 0.26
N PHE A 216 -10.11 9.37 0.03
CA PHE A 216 -11.57 9.53 -0.09
C PHE A 216 -12.31 8.90 1.12
N TRP A 217 -11.59 8.72 2.22
CA TRP A 217 -12.09 8.23 3.50
C TRP A 217 -11.51 9.07 4.63
N ARG A 218 -12.00 8.82 5.85
CA ARG A 218 -11.57 9.51 7.06
C ARG A 218 -10.61 8.63 7.86
N ILE A 219 -9.57 9.19 8.45
CA ILE A 219 -8.59 8.46 9.26
C ILE A 219 -8.41 9.11 10.62
N ASP A 220 -8.80 8.37 11.66
CA ASP A 220 -8.86 8.86 13.04
C ASP A 220 -7.48 8.93 13.69
N PRO A 221 -7.21 9.91 14.59
CA PRO A 221 -6.01 9.85 15.40
C PRO A 221 -6.09 8.69 16.40
N LEU A 222 -4.91 8.31 16.87
CA LEU A 222 -4.76 7.32 17.93
C LEU A 222 -4.93 7.96 19.31
N THR A 223 -5.33 7.14 20.26
CA THR A 223 -5.60 7.42 21.67
C THR A 223 -4.57 6.72 22.56
N GLU A 224 -4.62 6.98 23.86
CA GLU A 224 -3.75 6.30 24.84
C GLU A 224 -3.95 4.77 24.82
N GLU A 225 -5.19 4.27 24.69
CA GLU A 225 -5.48 2.84 24.59
C GLU A 225 -4.85 2.21 23.33
N ASP A 226 -4.85 2.95 22.22
CA ASP A 226 -4.18 2.52 20.99
C ASP A 226 -2.67 2.41 21.22
N PHE A 227 -2.06 3.40 21.88
CA PHE A 227 -0.63 3.41 22.20
C PHE A 227 -0.23 2.24 23.10
N GLU A 228 -1.02 1.95 24.14
CA GLU A 228 -0.78 0.80 25.01
C GLU A 228 -0.83 -0.53 24.26
N TRP A 229 -1.79 -0.70 23.34
CA TRP A 229 -1.88 -1.90 22.53
C TRP A 229 -0.71 -2.03 21.56
N PHE A 230 -0.34 -0.95 20.87
CA PHE A 230 0.80 -0.97 19.96
C PHE A 230 2.11 -1.23 20.70
N GLU A 231 2.35 -0.61 21.85
CA GLU A 231 3.54 -0.87 22.66
C GLU A 231 3.58 -2.32 23.19
N PHE A 232 2.42 -2.89 23.55
CA PHE A 232 2.33 -4.28 23.95
C PHE A 232 2.64 -5.26 22.80
N LYS A 233 2.15 -4.99 21.59
CA LYS A 233 2.37 -5.85 20.41
C LYS A 233 3.72 -5.63 19.74
N TYR A 234 4.22 -4.40 19.80
CA TYR A 234 5.42 -3.93 19.14
C TYR A 234 6.24 -3.08 20.13
N PRO A 235 7.01 -3.70 21.03
CA PRO A 235 7.81 -2.96 22.01
C PRO A 235 8.73 -1.92 21.35
N GLY A 236 8.70 -0.68 21.85
CA GLY A 236 9.39 0.46 21.26
C GLY A 236 8.57 1.27 20.25
N TRP A 237 7.35 0.84 19.91
CA TRP A 237 6.49 1.54 18.96
C TRP A 237 6.21 2.98 19.38
N TYR A 238 5.92 3.24 20.67
CA TYR A 238 5.61 4.60 21.11
C TYR A 238 6.81 5.54 20.96
N ASN A 239 8.03 5.04 21.21
CA ASN A 239 9.25 5.83 21.07
C ASN A 239 9.51 6.26 19.61
N GLU A 240 9.16 5.42 18.63
CA GLU A 240 9.36 5.73 17.21
C GLU A 240 8.18 6.51 16.60
N TYR A 241 6.93 6.15 16.93
CA TYR A 241 5.74 6.66 16.23
C TYR A 241 4.80 7.51 17.10
N GLY A 242 4.82 7.34 18.43
CA GLY A 242 3.84 7.92 19.36
C GLY A 242 3.76 9.44 19.28
N LYS A 243 4.91 10.13 19.35
CA LYS A 243 4.96 11.60 19.25
C LYS A 243 4.35 12.15 17.96
N TRP A 244 4.55 11.45 16.84
CA TRP A 244 3.95 11.86 15.57
C TRP A 244 2.42 11.74 15.63
N TRP A 245 1.90 10.65 16.20
CA TRP A 245 0.46 10.45 16.36
C TRP A 245 -0.18 11.47 17.33
N GLU A 246 0.55 11.94 18.34
CA GLU A 246 0.10 13.05 19.20
C GLU A 246 0.00 14.36 18.42
N HIS A 247 0.99 14.66 17.56
CA HIS A 247 0.92 15.82 16.66
C HIS A 247 -0.24 15.69 15.69
N TYR A 248 -0.45 14.51 15.13
CA TYR A 248 -1.60 14.21 14.27
C TYR A 248 -2.94 14.44 14.99
N ALA A 249 -3.07 14.00 16.23
CA ALA A 249 -4.25 14.25 17.05
C ALA A 249 -4.49 15.76 17.27
N LYS A 250 -3.43 16.52 17.61
CA LYS A 250 -3.51 17.98 17.81
C LYS A 250 -3.89 18.72 16.54
N LEU A 251 -3.33 18.31 15.41
CA LEU A 251 -3.55 18.91 14.08
C LEU A 251 -4.76 18.32 13.34
N SER A 252 -5.50 17.39 13.96
CA SER A 252 -6.69 16.80 13.32
C SER A 252 -7.83 17.80 13.20
N LYS A 253 -7.96 18.77 14.11
CA LYS A 253 -9.04 19.75 14.08
C LYS A 253 -8.56 21.05 13.44
N PRO A 254 -9.32 21.68 12.53
CA PRO A 254 -8.92 22.94 11.94
C PRO A 254 -8.87 24.04 13.00
N ASN A 255 -7.71 24.66 13.19
CA ASN A 255 -7.51 25.77 14.14
C ASN A 255 -6.49 26.80 13.63
N GLY A 256 -6.54 27.13 12.34
CA GLY A 256 -5.68 28.13 11.71
C GLY A 256 -4.30 27.64 11.22
N HIS A 257 -3.95 26.38 11.49
CA HIS A 257 -2.80 25.70 10.89
C HIS A 257 -3.21 24.96 9.60
N LYS A 258 -2.22 24.49 8.83
CA LYS A 258 -2.38 23.68 7.63
C LYS A 258 -2.58 22.20 7.98
N PRO A 259 -2.97 21.33 7.03
CA PRO A 259 -2.89 19.89 7.23
C PRO A 259 -1.47 19.46 7.65
N ILE A 260 -1.34 18.40 8.45
CA ILE A 260 -0.06 17.94 9.01
C ILE A 260 1.06 17.77 7.97
N ALA A 261 0.75 17.40 6.73
CA ALA A 261 1.72 17.28 5.65
C ALA A 261 2.47 18.58 5.30
N PHE A 262 1.92 19.72 5.73
CA PHE A 262 2.43 21.07 5.45
C PHE A 262 2.80 21.84 6.72
N GLU A 263 2.88 21.14 7.85
CA GLU A 263 3.31 21.68 9.15
C GLU A 263 4.67 21.11 9.54
N ASP A 264 5.48 21.91 10.26
CA ASP A 264 6.81 21.49 10.70
C ASP A 264 6.76 20.62 11.96
N VAL A 265 6.32 19.37 11.77
CA VAL A 265 6.33 18.33 12.83
C VAL A 265 7.55 17.41 12.75
N GLY A 266 8.54 17.76 11.92
CA GLY A 266 9.73 16.94 11.65
C GLY A 266 9.49 15.73 10.73
N TYR A 267 8.26 15.45 10.30
CA TYR A 267 7.96 14.40 9.34
C TYR A 267 8.37 14.82 7.92
N VAL A 268 9.10 13.95 7.22
CA VAL A 268 9.54 14.20 5.83
C VAL A 268 8.74 13.31 4.88
N TYR A 269 7.93 13.93 4.02
CA TYR A 269 7.10 13.22 3.04
C TYR A 269 7.97 12.31 2.14
N PRO A 270 7.62 11.01 1.97
CA PRO A 270 8.44 10.07 1.21
C PRO A 270 8.33 10.27 -0.31
N HIS A 271 9.36 9.83 -1.04
CA HIS A 271 9.26 9.59 -2.47
C HIS A 271 8.47 8.30 -2.74
N ARG A 272 7.94 8.14 -3.94
CA ARG A 272 7.26 6.90 -4.35
C ARG A 272 8.25 5.91 -4.96
N CYS A 273 8.02 4.63 -4.71
CA CYS A 273 8.70 3.58 -5.45
C CYS A 273 8.14 3.55 -6.88
N TRP A 274 9.00 3.62 -7.88
CA TRP A 274 8.58 3.53 -9.26
C TRP A 274 7.90 2.20 -9.57
N THR A 275 8.33 1.09 -8.96
CA THR A 275 7.79 -0.24 -9.27
C THR A 275 6.42 -0.47 -8.63
N CYS A 276 6.34 -0.46 -7.29
CA CYS A 276 5.12 -0.80 -6.57
C CYS A 276 4.24 0.40 -6.19
N LEU A 277 4.67 1.64 -6.43
CA LEU A 277 3.98 2.87 -6.03
C LEU A 277 3.77 3.04 -4.51
N VAL A 278 4.17 2.08 -3.67
CA VAL A 278 4.26 2.27 -2.22
C VAL A 278 5.40 3.25 -1.92
N PRO A 279 5.27 4.16 -0.94
CA PRO A 279 6.32 5.12 -0.69
C PRO A 279 7.59 4.48 -0.10
N CYS A 280 8.74 5.09 -0.42
CA CYS A 280 10.07 4.72 0.06
C CYS A 280 10.25 5.12 1.53
N MET A 281 9.51 4.48 2.44
CA MET A 281 9.43 4.86 3.86
C MET A 281 10.53 4.24 4.72
N ILE A 282 10.98 3.04 4.35
CA ILE A 282 12.20 2.44 4.86
C ILE A 282 13.35 3.09 4.09
N ARG A 283 13.96 4.10 4.69
CA ARG A 283 14.79 5.07 3.96
C ARG A 283 16.11 4.43 3.56
N GLU A 284 16.69 3.61 4.43
CA GLU A 284 17.95 2.89 4.22
C GLU A 284 17.93 2.00 2.96
N ASP A 285 16.78 1.39 2.65
CA ASP A 285 16.57 0.49 1.51
C ASP A 285 16.33 1.25 0.19
N THR A 286 16.24 2.58 0.23
CA THR A 286 15.92 3.37 -0.96
C THR A 286 17.05 3.30 -1.97
N ILE A 287 16.70 3.03 -3.22
CA ILE A 287 17.61 3.07 -4.36
C ILE A 287 17.16 4.18 -5.30
N MET A 288 18.11 4.90 -5.88
CA MET A 288 17.87 5.87 -6.94
C MET A 288 18.71 5.47 -8.14
N ASP A 289 18.11 5.42 -9.32
CA ASP A 289 18.80 5.06 -10.56
C ASP A 289 18.18 5.81 -11.74
N THR A 290 18.96 5.99 -12.81
CA THR A 290 18.46 6.49 -14.09
C THR A 290 18.06 5.31 -14.97
N VAL A 291 16.79 5.24 -15.31
CA VAL A 291 16.20 4.17 -16.13
C VAL A 291 15.33 4.80 -17.22
N ASP A 292 15.55 4.40 -18.47
CA ASP A 292 14.92 4.98 -19.66
C ASP A 292 15.02 6.52 -19.72
N GLY A 293 16.15 7.07 -19.27
CA GLY A 293 16.41 8.52 -19.27
C GLY A 293 15.72 9.32 -18.16
N GLN A 294 15.06 8.66 -17.21
CA GLN A 294 14.43 9.30 -16.05
C GLN A 294 15.09 8.84 -14.75
N VAL A 295 15.31 9.77 -13.81
CA VAL A 295 15.72 9.42 -12.45
C VAL A 295 14.50 8.91 -11.69
N ARG A 296 14.61 7.70 -11.14
CA ARG A 296 13.54 6.99 -10.44
C ARG A 296 14.01 6.56 -9.05
N THR A 297 13.09 6.50 -8.10
CA THR A 297 13.31 5.99 -6.75
C THR A 297 12.64 4.63 -6.57
N TYR A 298 13.25 3.74 -5.80
CA TYR A 298 12.76 2.39 -5.49
C TYR A 298 12.81 2.16 -4.00
N CYS A 299 11.78 1.52 -3.44
CA CYS A 299 11.73 1.22 -2.00
C CYS A 299 12.54 -0.01 -1.59
N SER A 300 13.12 -0.73 -2.54
CA SER A 300 13.97 -1.90 -2.27
C SER A 300 14.82 -2.30 -3.48
N LYS A 301 15.81 -3.17 -3.25
CA LYS A 301 16.59 -3.87 -4.29
C LYS A 301 15.69 -4.61 -5.29
N THR A 302 14.68 -5.31 -4.81
CA THR A 302 13.83 -6.16 -5.65
C THR A 302 12.88 -5.34 -6.51
N CYS A 303 12.42 -4.18 -6.00
CA CYS A 303 11.70 -3.21 -6.82
C CYS A 303 12.58 -2.60 -7.92
N HIS A 304 13.82 -2.23 -7.60
CA HIS A 304 14.78 -1.73 -8.59
C HIS A 304 15.09 -2.79 -9.66
N TRP A 305 15.39 -4.02 -9.26
CA TRP A 305 15.61 -5.17 -10.15
C TRP A 305 14.40 -5.44 -11.08
N THR A 306 13.18 -5.36 -10.53
CA THR A 306 11.95 -5.55 -11.31
C THR A 306 11.85 -4.56 -12.46
N ASP A 307 12.08 -3.28 -12.19
CA ASP A 307 12.09 -2.29 -13.26
C ASP A 307 13.29 -2.52 -14.16
N LYS A 308 14.52 -2.44 -13.63
CA LYS A 308 15.75 -2.36 -14.42
C LYS A 308 16.00 -3.58 -15.31
N GLU A 309 15.64 -4.78 -14.84
CA GLU A 309 16.04 -6.05 -15.46
C GLU A 309 14.85 -6.93 -15.88
N VAL A 310 13.83 -7.09 -15.02
CA VAL A 310 12.73 -8.06 -15.26
C VAL A 310 11.81 -7.61 -16.37
N PHE A 311 11.42 -6.33 -16.36
CA PHE A 311 10.53 -5.75 -17.35
C PHE A 311 11.28 -5.24 -18.58
N ARG A 312 12.20 -6.06 -19.09
CA ARG A 312 12.97 -5.82 -20.30
C ARG A 312 12.69 -6.90 -21.34
N PRO A 313 12.91 -6.64 -22.64
CA PRO A 313 12.65 -7.62 -23.71
C PRO A 313 13.48 -8.92 -23.62
N THR A 314 14.54 -8.91 -22.82
CA THR A 314 15.41 -10.07 -22.59
C THR A 314 15.77 -10.15 -21.11
N TYR A 315 15.70 -11.35 -20.54
CA TYR A 315 16.10 -11.65 -19.17
C TYR A 315 17.14 -12.78 -19.18
N GLN A 316 18.34 -12.49 -18.71
CA GLN A 316 19.49 -13.42 -18.72
C GLN A 316 19.71 -14.12 -20.07
N GLY A 317 19.63 -13.35 -21.16
CA GLY A 317 19.84 -13.85 -22.53
C GLY A 317 18.62 -14.53 -23.15
N ARG A 318 17.55 -14.79 -22.40
CA ARG A 318 16.30 -15.34 -22.92
C ARG A 318 15.33 -14.21 -23.31
N PRO A 319 14.68 -14.28 -24.48
CA PRO A 319 13.56 -13.40 -24.80
C PRO A 319 12.44 -13.53 -23.76
N THR A 320 11.94 -12.40 -23.29
CA THR A 320 10.85 -12.39 -22.31
C THR A 320 9.51 -12.29 -23.04
N PRO A 321 8.49 -13.05 -22.61
CA PRO A 321 7.10 -12.72 -22.89
C PRO A 321 6.79 -11.28 -22.45
N ALA A 322 5.73 -10.69 -23.00
CA ALA A 322 5.34 -9.34 -22.63
C ALA A 322 5.07 -9.26 -21.12
N MET A 323 5.81 -8.43 -20.39
CA MET A 323 5.65 -8.23 -18.94
C MET A 323 4.88 -6.95 -18.58
N GLY A 324 4.40 -6.22 -19.57
CA GLY A 324 3.99 -4.82 -19.41
C GLY A 324 5.16 -3.85 -19.41
N LYS A 325 4.88 -2.57 -19.10
CA LYS A 325 5.87 -1.50 -19.02
C LYS A 325 5.56 -0.55 -17.87
N LEU A 326 6.59 -0.23 -17.11
CA LEU A 326 6.55 0.72 -16.00
C LEU A 326 6.82 2.14 -16.50
N VAL A 327 5.86 2.71 -17.25
CA VAL A 327 6.02 3.98 -17.97
C VAL A 327 4.86 4.94 -17.70
N GLY A 328 5.00 6.19 -18.16
CA GLY A 328 3.97 7.22 -18.06
C GLY A 328 3.97 7.97 -16.73
N LYS A 329 2.89 8.74 -16.49
CA LYS A 329 2.65 9.43 -15.22
C LYS A 329 1.99 8.46 -14.24
N ARG A 330 2.79 7.86 -13.37
CA ARG A 330 2.33 6.77 -12.48
C ARG A 330 2.00 7.24 -11.07
N GLU A 331 2.72 8.24 -10.59
CA GLU A 331 2.55 8.80 -9.26
C GLU A 331 1.46 9.86 -9.26
N TRP A 332 0.62 9.83 -8.22
CA TRP A 332 -0.43 10.81 -8.01
C TRP A 332 0.16 12.21 -7.83
N GLU A 333 1.24 12.30 -7.08
CA GLU A 333 1.93 13.54 -6.74
C GLU A 333 2.37 14.29 -8.01
N THR A 334 2.87 13.54 -9.00
CA THR A 334 3.32 14.07 -10.29
C THR A 334 2.18 14.63 -11.15
N CYS A 335 0.95 14.18 -10.95
CA CYS A 335 -0.22 14.73 -11.65
C CYS A 335 -0.59 16.15 -11.19
N TYR A 336 -0.25 16.53 -9.96
CA TYR A 336 -0.69 17.77 -9.31
C TYR A 336 0.46 18.70 -8.92
N HIS A 337 1.66 18.49 -9.44
CA HIS A 337 2.80 19.38 -9.17
C HIS A 337 2.49 20.82 -9.60
N GLY A 338 2.66 21.76 -8.67
CA GLY A 338 2.41 23.19 -8.87
C GLY A 338 0.94 23.60 -8.75
N TRP A 339 0.03 22.68 -8.42
CA TRP A 339 -1.38 23.00 -8.25
C TRP A 339 -1.66 23.50 -6.83
N GLU A 340 -2.62 24.42 -6.69
CA GLU A 340 -3.16 24.75 -5.38
C GLU A 340 -4.00 23.57 -4.86
N LEU A 341 -3.85 23.22 -3.59
CA LEU A 341 -4.49 22.05 -3.01
C LEU A 341 -6.03 22.12 -3.09
N THR A 342 -6.62 23.33 -3.09
CA THR A 342 -8.05 23.52 -3.32
C THR A 342 -8.50 23.04 -4.70
N ASP A 343 -7.68 23.22 -5.73
CA ASP A 343 -7.97 22.76 -7.09
C ASP A 343 -7.71 21.27 -7.25
N VAL A 344 -6.72 20.73 -6.55
CA VAL A 344 -6.52 19.27 -6.45
C VAL A 344 -7.77 18.61 -5.87
N MET A 345 -8.31 19.12 -4.76
CA MET A 345 -9.52 18.54 -4.13
C MET A 345 -10.74 18.59 -5.06
N LYS A 346 -10.91 19.68 -5.81
CA LYS A 346 -11.99 19.83 -6.79
C LYS A 346 -11.83 18.87 -7.97
N ASP A 347 -10.63 18.75 -8.52
CA ASP A 347 -10.35 17.85 -9.64
C ASP A 347 -10.58 16.39 -9.24
N GLN A 348 -10.10 15.98 -8.06
CA GLN A 348 -10.35 14.66 -7.52
C GLN A 348 -11.85 14.40 -7.30
N GLY A 349 -12.60 15.45 -6.93
CA GLY A 349 -14.00 15.37 -6.52
C GLY A 349 -14.16 15.03 -5.04
N PHE A 350 -13.19 15.41 -4.21
CA PHE A 350 -13.15 15.11 -2.78
C PHE A 350 -13.82 16.19 -1.93
N VAL A 351 -14.89 16.77 -2.49
CA VAL A 351 -15.70 17.82 -1.87
C VAL A 351 -17.14 17.30 -1.78
N ARG A 352 -17.75 17.47 -0.61
CA ARG A 352 -19.11 17.06 -0.30
C ARG A 352 -20.14 17.89 -1.09
N PRO A 353 -21.42 17.48 -1.15
CA PRO A 353 -22.46 18.18 -1.90
C PRO A 353 -22.69 19.65 -1.51
N ASP A 354 -22.26 20.07 -0.32
CA ASP A 354 -22.31 21.47 0.12
C ASP A 354 -21.30 22.38 -0.60
N GLY A 355 -20.43 21.80 -1.45
CA GLY A 355 -19.46 22.51 -2.27
C GLY A 355 -18.25 23.04 -1.52
N LYS A 356 -18.10 22.74 -0.21
CA LYS A 356 -17.01 23.26 0.61
C LYS A 356 -16.35 22.23 1.52
N THR A 357 -17.12 21.31 2.09
CA THR A 357 -16.61 20.40 3.12
C THR A 357 -15.89 19.24 2.45
N LEU A 358 -14.71 18.87 2.95
CA LEU A 358 -13.94 17.78 2.35
C LEU A 358 -14.56 16.42 2.69
N ILE A 359 -14.51 15.50 1.74
CA ILE A 359 -14.81 14.08 1.98
C ILE A 359 -13.79 13.50 2.96
N PRO A 360 -12.47 13.54 2.68
CA PRO A 360 -11.46 13.11 3.63
C PRO A 360 -11.44 14.01 4.86
N GLN A 361 -11.16 13.41 6.01
CA GLN A 361 -10.98 14.11 7.29
C GLN A 361 -9.94 13.37 8.13
N PRO A 362 -9.12 14.07 8.92
CA PRO A 362 -8.13 13.45 9.81
C PRO A 362 -8.69 13.04 11.17
N HIS A 363 -10.01 12.80 11.24
CA HIS A 363 -10.75 12.33 12.41
C HIS A 363 -12.10 11.76 11.97
N VAL A 364 -12.77 11.02 12.86
CA VAL A 364 -14.15 10.55 12.69
C VAL A 364 -15.21 11.38 13.45
N ILE A 365 -14.86 12.60 13.87
CA ILE A 365 -15.79 13.56 14.50
C ILE A 365 -16.75 14.19 13.47
N PHE A 366 -18.06 14.07 13.66
CA PHE A 366 -19.10 14.54 12.72
C PHE A 366 -19.67 15.94 13.01
N ASP A 367 -19.11 16.67 13.97
CA ASP A 367 -19.51 18.05 14.26
C ASP A 367 -18.88 19.00 13.22
N ASP A 368 -19.74 19.76 12.51
CA ASP A 368 -19.37 20.67 11.42
C ASP A 368 -18.25 21.64 11.79
N LYS A 369 -18.16 22.08 13.06
CA LYS A 369 -17.14 23.04 13.49
C LYS A 369 -15.72 22.47 13.45
N TYR A 370 -15.59 21.14 13.42
CA TYR A 370 -14.30 20.46 13.34
C TYR A 370 -14.01 19.92 11.93
N MET A 371 -14.92 20.06 10.96
CA MET A 371 -14.72 19.54 9.62
C MET A 371 -13.77 20.42 8.81
N TRP A 372 -12.81 19.80 8.13
CA TRP A 372 -11.97 20.48 7.16
C TRP A 372 -12.75 20.82 5.88
N THR A 373 -12.47 21.99 5.33
CA THR A 373 -13.12 22.53 4.14
C THR A 373 -12.06 23.02 3.15
N LEU A 374 -12.48 23.35 1.92
CA LEU A 374 -11.63 23.97 0.92
C LEU A 374 -10.98 25.27 1.43
N ASP A 375 -11.65 26.05 2.28
CA ASP A 375 -11.10 27.30 2.80
C ASP A 375 -9.83 27.07 3.63
N HIS A 376 -9.75 25.96 4.37
CA HIS A 376 -8.58 25.59 5.17
C HIS A 376 -7.37 25.16 4.31
N LEU A 377 -7.56 24.93 3.01
CA LEU A 377 -6.49 24.50 2.09
C LEU A 377 -5.98 25.61 1.17
N LYS A 378 -6.53 26.83 1.29
CA LYS A 378 -6.19 27.97 0.42
C LYS A 378 -4.72 28.35 0.53
N GLY A 379 -4.10 28.62 -0.62
CA GLY A 379 -2.70 29.07 -0.70
C GLY A 379 -1.66 28.00 -0.38
N ILE A 380 -2.07 26.72 -0.33
CA ILE A 380 -1.13 25.59 -0.21
C ILE A 380 -0.85 25.08 -1.62
N GLU A 381 0.36 25.31 -2.12
CA GLU A 381 0.83 24.72 -3.39
C GLU A 381 1.38 23.31 -3.16
N PHE A 382 0.94 22.35 -3.97
CA PHE A 382 1.39 20.97 -3.89
C PHE A 382 2.62 20.72 -4.76
N GLN A 383 3.63 20.04 -4.22
CA GLN A 383 4.89 19.76 -4.89
C GLN A 383 5.14 18.26 -5.02
N SER A 384 5.40 17.77 -6.23
CA SER A 384 5.79 16.37 -6.46
C SER A 384 7.25 16.14 -6.07
N PRO A 385 7.54 15.20 -5.15
CA PRO A 385 8.92 14.85 -4.83
C PRO A 385 9.71 14.36 -6.06
N ASN A 386 9.07 13.62 -6.97
CA ASN A 386 9.72 13.08 -8.16
C ASN A 386 10.02 14.16 -9.21
N VAL A 387 9.12 15.13 -9.40
CA VAL A 387 9.39 16.24 -10.33
C VAL A 387 10.55 17.08 -9.81
N LEU A 388 10.55 17.42 -8.51
CA LEU A 388 11.65 18.16 -7.90
C LEU A 388 12.98 17.41 -7.98
N LEU A 389 12.98 16.09 -7.75
CA LEU A 389 14.17 15.25 -7.90
C LEU A 389 14.75 15.31 -9.32
N ASN A 390 13.88 15.26 -10.33
CA ASN A 390 14.31 15.29 -11.73
C ASN A 390 14.76 16.70 -12.19
N GLN A 391 14.47 17.76 -11.44
CA GLN A 391 15.02 19.11 -11.69
C GLN A 391 16.43 19.32 -11.09
N MET A 392 16.83 18.49 -10.12
CA MET A 392 18.15 18.56 -9.50
C MET A 392 19.27 18.16 -10.47
N THR A 393 20.47 18.70 -10.26
CA THR A 393 21.72 18.20 -10.86
C THR A 393 22.09 16.82 -10.29
N PRO A 394 22.92 16.01 -10.97
CA PRO A 394 23.39 14.73 -10.44
C PRO A 394 24.01 14.85 -9.03
N GLU A 395 24.83 15.86 -8.78
CA GLU A 395 25.50 16.08 -7.50
C GLU A 395 24.49 16.40 -6.38
N GLN A 396 23.46 17.18 -6.69
CA GLN A 396 22.37 17.47 -5.75
C GLN A 396 21.56 16.22 -5.43
N ARG A 397 21.31 15.35 -6.42
CA ARG A 397 20.58 14.09 -6.21
C ARG A 397 21.36 13.12 -5.33
N ASP A 398 22.68 13.01 -5.53
CA ASP A 398 23.53 12.16 -4.70
C ASP A 398 23.56 12.64 -3.24
N ALA A 399 23.73 13.95 -3.03
CA ALA A 399 23.66 14.54 -1.71
C ALA A 399 22.27 14.35 -1.07
N TRP A 400 21.20 14.55 -1.84
CA TRP A 400 19.83 14.32 -1.39
C TRP A 400 19.61 12.88 -0.95
N LEU A 401 20.07 11.88 -1.71
CA LEU A 401 19.87 10.47 -1.37
C LEU A 401 20.58 10.11 -0.06
N VAL A 402 21.79 10.62 0.15
CA VAL A 402 22.54 10.43 1.40
C VAL A 402 21.76 10.99 2.59
N GLU A 403 21.23 12.22 2.48
CA GLU A 403 20.41 12.80 3.56
C GLU A 403 19.09 12.04 3.74
N TYR A 404 18.41 11.68 2.66
CA TYR A 404 17.15 10.94 2.70
C TYR A 404 17.29 9.61 3.47
N LYS A 405 18.41 8.90 3.26
CA LYS A 405 18.71 7.63 3.93
C LYS A 405 18.98 7.76 5.43
N LYS A 406 19.36 8.94 5.94
CA LYS A 406 19.52 9.16 7.39
C LYS A 406 18.19 9.14 8.14
N GLY A 407 17.06 9.24 7.44
CA GLY A 407 15.75 9.33 8.05
C GLY A 407 15.42 10.75 8.52
N PHE A 408 14.51 10.85 9.47
CA PHE A 408 14.07 12.12 10.05
C PHE A 408 13.71 11.92 11.53
N THR A 409 13.66 13.02 12.27
CA THR A 409 13.28 13.02 13.68
C THR A 409 12.02 13.85 13.85
N ILE A 410 11.03 13.28 14.54
CA ILE A 410 9.82 13.99 14.94
C ILE A 410 10.20 15.05 15.98
N LYS A 411 9.80 16.30 15.73
CA LYS A 411 10.15 17.46 16.56
C LYS A 411 9.31 17.54 17.84
#